data_AF-K1U9S5-F1
#
_entry.id   AF-K1U9S5-F1
#
_cell.length_a   1.000
_cell.length_b   1.000
_cell.length_c   1.000
_cell.angle_alpha   90.00
_cell.angle_beta   90.00
_cell.angle_gamma   90.00
#
_symmetry.space_group_name_H-M   'P 1'
#
loop_
_entity.id
_entity.type
_entity.pdbx_description
1 polymer ?
#
loop_
_entity_poly.entity_id
_entity_poly.type
_entity_poly.pdbx_seq_one_letter_code
_entity_poly.pdbx_strand_id
1 'polypeptide(L)' 'MANIRNLAESRGLKMADIARITGISESMLSRIANGERNVTPKVAKQLAPTLGVDWWTLID' A
#
# COMPACT_ATOMS: atom_id res chain seq x y z
N MET A 1 -2.20 0.97 -12.19
CA MET A 1 -1.84 1.17 -10.77
C MET A 1 -3.04 1.43 -9.88
N ALA A 2 -3.36 0.49 -8.98
CA ALA A 2 -4.38 0.70 -7.96
C ALA A 2 -3.88 1.62 -6.83
N ASN A 3 -4.69 2.58 -6.38
CA ASN A 3 -4.32 3.48 -5.29
C ASN A 3 -4.41 2.76 -3.93
N ILE A 4 -3.30 2.68 -3.20
CA ILE A 4 -3.21 2.06 -1.87
C ILE A 4 -4.24 2.64 -0.89
N ARG A 5 -4.51 3.95 -0.96
CA ARG A 5 -5.46 4.62 -0.07
C ARG A 5 -6.87 4.06 -0.27
N ASN A 6 -7.32 3.99 -1.51
CA ASN A 6 -8.64 3.47 -1.85
C ASN A 6 -8.77 1.98 -1.48
N LEU A 7 -7.71 1.20 -1.67
CA LEU A 7 -7.68 -0.22 -1.29
C LEU A 7 -7.71 -0.44 0.24
N ALA A 8 -7.11 0.47 1.01
CA ALA A 8 -7.18 0.41 2.46
C ALA A 8 -8.56 0.84 2.96
N GLU A 9 -9.13 1.91 2.41
CA GLU A 9 -10.45 2.42 2.77
C GLU A 9 -11.56 1.40 2.48
N SER A 10 -11.49 0.69 1.34
CA SER A 10 -12.44 -0.39 1.02
C SER A 10 -12.38 -1.57 2.00
N ARG A 11 -11.34 -1.62 2.84
CA ARG A 11 -11.16 -2.60 3.92
C ARG A 11 -11.39 -2.03 5.32
N GLY A 12 -11.81 -0.77 5.42
CA GLY A 12 -11.94 -0.09 6.70
C GLY A 12 -10.60 0.15 7.42
N LEU A 13 -9.48 0.14 6.68
CA LEU A 13 -8.14 0.39 7.21
C LEU A 13 -7.71 1.84 6.94
N LYS A 14 -7.05 2.47 7.92
CA LYS A 14 -6.34 3.73 7.71
C LYS A 14 -4.90 3.46 7.26
N MET A 15 -4.25 4.46 6.68
CA MET A 15 -2.81 4.38 6.35
C MET A 15 -1.95 4.04 7.58
N ALA A 16 -2.32 4.56 8.75
CA ALA A 16 -1.71 4.23 10.03
C ALA A 16 -1.80 2.73 10.38
N ASP A 17 -2.91 2.08 10.05
CA ASP A 17 -3.08 0.65 10.26
C ASP A 17 -2.19 -0.15 9.33
N ILE A 18 -2.15 0.22 8.04
CA ILE A 18 -1.23 -0.39 7.07
C ILE A 18 0.21 -0.26 7.55
N ALA A 19 0.61 0.92 8.03
CA ALA A 19 1.96 1.18 8.50
C ALA A 19 2.33 0.31 9.70
N ARG A 20 1.42 0.21 10.68
CA ARG A 20 1.58 -0.64 11.86
C ARG A 20 1.68 -2.12 11.51
N ILE A 21 0.88 -2.60 10.56
CA ILE A 21 0.83 -4.02 10.16
C ILE A 21 2.05 -4.41 9.33
N THR A 22 2.46 -3.56 8.40
CA THR A 22 3.51 -3.89 7.41
C THR A 22 4.90 -3.42 7.80
N GLY A 23 5.00 -2.54 8.80
CA GLY A 23 6.24 -1.87 9.18
C GLY A 23 6.72 -0.79 8.19
N ILE A 24 5.93 -0.48 7.16
CA ILE A 24 6.21 0.58 6.20
C ILE A 24 5.75 1.91 6.80
N SER A 25 6.57 2.95 6.80
CA SER A 25 6.17 4.23 7.38
C SER A 25 4.98 4.87 6.64
N GLU A 26 4.09 5.54 7.37
CA GLU A 26 2.97 6.30 6.77
C GLU A 26 3.44 7.33 5.74
N SER A 27 4.61 7.95 5.96
CA SER A 27 5.23 8.85 4.98
C SER A 27 5.53 8.11 3.67
N MET A 28 6.12 6.92 3.72
CA MET A 28 6.39 6.14 2.53
C MET A 28 5.10 5.71 1.82
N LEU A 29 4.09 5.27 2.57
CA LEU A 29 2.78 4.93 2.02
C LEU A 29 2.12 6.14 1.32
N SER A 30 2.20 7.32 1.93
CA SER A 30 1.64 8.56 1.38
C SER A 30 2.34 8.98 0.09
N ARG A 31 3.68 8.92 0.06
CA ARG A 31 4.46 9.19 -1.16
C ARG A 31 4.09 8.23 -2.29
N ILE A 32 3.85 6.97 -1.97
CA ILE A 32 3.38 5.99 -2.95
C ILE A 32 1.97 6.33 -3.44
N ALA A 33 1.03 6.57 -2.51
CA ALA A 33 -0.37 6.86 -2.85
C ALA A 33 -0.55 8.16 -3.65
N ASN A 34 0.38 9.10 -3.53
CA ASN A 34 0.41 10.36 -4.28
C ASN A 34 1.21 10.26 -5.60
N GLY A 35 1.80 9.10 -5.92
CA GLY A 35 2.61 8.91 -7.13
C GLY A 35 4.02 9.51 -7.06
N GLU A 36 4.44 10.04 -5.91
CA GLU A 36 5.79 10.59 -5.69
C GLU A 36 6.86 9.50 -5.56
N ARG A 37 6.43 8.24 -5.38
CA ARG A 37 7.32 7.09 -5.29
C ARG A 37 6.67 5.84 -5.89
N ASN A 38 7.39 5.20 -6.81
CA ASN A 38 6.96 3.92 -7.37
C ASN A 38 7.03 2.80 -6.33
N VAL A 39 6.08 1.87 -6.40
CA VAL A 39 6.08 0.65 -5.60
C VAL A 39 7.16 -0.29 -6.13
N THR A 40 8.03 -0.77 -5.24
CA THR A 40 8.96 -1.85 -5.60
C THR A 40 8.29 -3.21 -5.40
N PRO A 41 8.71 -4.28 -6.11
CA PRO A 41 8.17 -5.62 -5.89
C PRO A 41 8.24 -6.10 -4.43
N LYS A 42 9.27 -5.68 -3.68
CA LYS A 42 9.39 -5.97 -2.25
C LYS A 42 8.25 -5.34 -1.46
N VAL A 43 8.02 -4.04 -1.66
CA VAL A 43 6.97 -3.26 -0.98
C VAL A 43 5.58 -3.77 -1.38
N ALA A 44 5.38 -4.09 -2.65
CA ALA A 44 4.14 -4.68 -3.14
C ALA A 44 3.79 -5.99 -2.42
N LYS A 45 4.77 -6.89 -2.27
CA LYS A 45 4.59 -8.17 -1.56
C LYS A 45 4.31 -7.99 -0.06
N GLN A 46 4.76 -6.90 0.56
CA GLN A 46 4.44 -6.58 1.95
C GLN A 46 3.02 -6.00 2.10
N LEU A 47 2.59 -5.18 1.14
CA LEU A 47 1.28 -4.53 1.16
C LEU A 47 0.14 -5.46 0.74
N ALA A 48 0.38 -6.28 -0.27
CA ALA A 48 -0.60 -7.15 -0.92
C ALA A 48 -1.43 -7.98 0.06
N PRO A 49 -0.87 -8.68 1.07
CA PRO A 49 -1.67 -9.44 2.03
C PRO A 49 -2.62 -8.56 2.86
N THR A 50 -2.15 -7.39 3.28
CA THR A 50 -2.94 -6.44 4.10
C THR A 50 -4.06 -5.81 3.27
N LEU A 51 -3.74 -5.44 2.03
CA LEU A 51 -4.68 -4.91 1.04
C LEU A 51 -5.45 -6.02 0.31
N GLY A 52 -5.18 -7.29 0.63
CA GLY A 52 -5.67 -8.55 0.02
C GLY A 52 -6.01 -8.42 -1.45
N VAL A 53 -5.04 -7.87 -2.17
CA VAL A 53 -4.94 -7.90 -3.61
C VAL A 53 -3.65 -8.61 -3.94
N ASP A 54 -3.50 -9.06 -5.17
CA ASP A 54 -2.23 -9.57 -5.62
C ASP A 54 -1.19 -8.46 -5.78
N TRP A 55 0.08 -8.78 -5.49
CA TRP A 55 1.16 -7.80 -5.46
C TRP A 55 1.42 -7.14 -6.83
N TRP A 56 1.10 -7.81 -7.95
CA TRP A 56 1.22 -7.21 -9.27
C TRP A 56 0.24 -6.05 -9.49
N THR A 57 -0.93 -6.07 -8.85
CA THR A 57 -1.94 -4.99 -8.90
C THR A 57 -1.40 -3.65 -8.38
N LEU A 58 -0.33 -3.69 -7.58
CA LEU A 58 0.31 -2.52 -6.98
C LEU A 58 1.47 -1.97 -7.80
N ILE A 59 1.92 -2.70 -8.84
CA ILE A 59 3.04 -2.29 -9.70
C ILE A 59 2.64 -2.10 -11.17
N ASP A 60 1.52 -2.71 -11.59
CA ASP A 60 0.85 -2.51 -12.88
C ASP A 60 -0.16 -1.36 -12.76
#